data_AF-A0AAV3P4U8-F1
#
_entry.id   AF-A0AAV3P4U8-F1
#
_cell.length_a   1.000
_cell.length_b   1.000
_cell.length_c   1.000
_cell.angle_alpha   90.00
_cell.angle_beta   90.00
_cell.angle_gamma   90.00
#
_symmetry.space_group_name_H-M   'P 1'
#
loop_
_entity.id
_entity.type
_entity.pdbx_description
1 polymer ?
#
loop_
_entity_poly.entity_id
_entity_poly.type
_entity_poly.pdbx_seq_one_letter_code
_entity_poly.pdbx_strand_id
1 'polypeptide(L)' 'MERKQGSNPEERRICAGSRMGILMVEYILGTLIYSFDWKLQTNVGKINMDETFGLALQKKIPVSAIVIPRLPPCVYAP' A
#
# COMPACT_ATOMS: atom_id res chain seq x y z
N MET A 1 -12.32 -13.76 -18.99
CA MET A 1 -11.03 -14.21 -18.41
C MET A 1 -11.30 -14.60 -16.95
N GLU A 2 -12.02 -15.71 -16.77
CA GLU A 2 -12.40 -16.20 -15.45
C GLU A 2 -11.21 -16.95 -14.84
N ARG A 3 -10.67 -16.45 -13.73
CA ARG A 3 -9.70 -17.20 -12.94
C ARG A 3 -10.43 -18.41 -12.37
N LYS A 4 -10.16 -19.60 -12.91
CA LYS A 4 -10.62 -20.84 -12.30
C LYS A 4 -10.02 -20.94 -10.90
N GLN A 5 -10.85 -20.71 -9.88
CA GLN A 5 -10.59 -21.20 -8.54
C GLN A 5 -10.77 -22.72 -8.62
N GLY A 6 -9.70 -23.41 -9.02
CA GLY A 6 -9.64 -24.86 -8.93
C GLY A 6 -9.71 -25.23 -7.46
N SER A 7 -10.83 -25.82 -7.05
CA SER A 7 -11.02 -26.38 -5.72
C SER A 7 -10.02 -27.52 -5.50
N ASN A 8 -8.88 -27.20 -4.88
CA ASN A 8 -7.89 -28.17 -4.42
C ASN A 8 -8.20 -28.45 -2.93
N PRO A 9 -8.26 -29.71 -2.46
CA PRO A 9 -8.72 -30.05 -1.10
C PRO A 9 -7.81 -29.59 0.06
N GLU A 10 -6.77 -28.78 -0.20
CA GLU A 10 -5.85 -28.22 0.80
C GLU A 10 -6.23 -26.80 1.29
N GLU A 11 -7.36 -26.26 0.85
CA GLU A 11 -7.80 -24.90 1.18
C GLU A 11 -8.52 -24.84 2.55
N ARG A 12 -7.77 -25.00 3.65
CA ARG A 12 -8.32 -24.87 5.02
C ARG A 12 -7.74 -23.72 5.86
N ARG A 13 -6.69 -23.04 5.38
CA ARG A 13 -6.01 -21.94 6.11
C ARG A 13 -5.63 -20.77 5.19
N ILE A 14 -6.58 -20.29 4.39
CA ILE A 14 -6.41 -19.04 3.63
C ILE A 14 -7.03 -17.89 4.42
N CYS A 15 -6.39 -16.71 4.35
CA CYS A 15 -6.98 -15.49 4.90
C CYS A 15 -8.31 -15.22 4.18
N ALA A 16 -9.42 -15.23 4.92
CA ALA A 16 -10.76 -14.96 4.37
C ALA A 16 -10.84 -13.59 3.66
N GLY A 17 -9.96 -12.67 4.04
CA GLY A 17 -9.83 -11.34 3.45
C GLY A 17 -8.89 -11.25 2.25
N SER A 18 -8.20 -12.32 1.81
CA SER A 18 -7.15 -12.24 0.77
C SER A 18 -7.62 -11.52 -0.50
N ARG A 19 -8.79 -11.87 -1.02
CA ARG A 19 -9.32 -11.27 -2.25
C ARG A 19 -9.68 -9.79 -2.07
N MET A 20 -10.30 -9.46 -0.95
CA MET A 20 -10.67 -8.08 -0.63
C MET A 20 -9.43 -7.21 -0.39
N GLY A 21 -8.44 -7.76 0.32
CA GLY A 21 -7.19 -7.08 0.63
C GLY A 21 -6.43 -6.65 -0.64
N ILE A 22 -6.32 -7.53 -1.63
CA ILE A 22 -5.67 -7.21 -2.90
C ILE A 22 -6.37 -6.02 -3.59
N LEU A 23 -7.70 -6.06 -3.70
CA LEU A 23 -8.48 -4.99 -4.33
C LEU A 23 -8.37 -3.66 -3.57
N MET A 24 -8.40 -3.70 -2.24
CA MET A 24 -8.24 -2.50 -1.42
C MET A 24 -6.85 -1.88 -1.59
N VAL A 25 -5.79 -2.70 -1.58
CA VAL A 25 -4.42 -2.22 -1.76
C VAL A 25 -4.26 -1.58 -3.14
N GLU A 26 -4.73 -2.24 -4.21
CA GLU A 26 -4.69 -1.69 -5.58
C GLU A 26 -5.43 -0.36 -5.68
N TYR A 27 -6.64 -0.27 -5.12
CA TYR A 27 -7.46 0.94 -5.16
C TYR A 27 -6.78 2.10 -4.41
N ILE A 28 -6.36 1.87 -3.17
CA ILE A 28 -5.73 2.90 -2.33
C ILE A 28 -4.44 3.38 -2.99
N LEU A 29 -3.59 2.47 -3.47
CA LEU A 29 -2.35 2.84 -4.16
C LEU A 29 -2.63 3.66 -5.42
N GLY A 30 -3.62 3.26 -6.23
CA GLY A 30 -4.03 4.00 -7.42
C GLY A 30 -4.46 5.43 -7.08
N THR A 31 -5.34 5.60 -6.09
CA THR A 31 -5.79 6.92 -5.65
C THR A 31 -4.64 7.78 -5.12
N LEU A 32 -3.75 7.19 -4.32
CA LEU A 32 -2.61 7.90 -3.71
C LEU A 32 -1.58 8.38 -4.74
N ILE A 33 -1.26 7.54 -5.73
CA ILE A 33 -0.31 7.88 -6.80
C ILE A 33 -0.92 8.90 -7.76
N TYR A 34 -2.22 8.79 -8.03
CA TYR A 34 -2.91 9.70 -8.93
C TYR A 34 -3.06 11.11 -8.34
N SER A 35 -3.40 11.19 -7.05
CA SER A 35 -3.82 12.45 -6.41
C SER A 35 -2.67 13.26 -5.81
N PHE A 36 -1.57 12.60 -5.44
CA PHE A 36 -0.46 13.24 -4.72
C PHE A 36 0.88 13.04 -5.42
N ASP A 37 1.70 14.08 -5.44
CA ASP A 37 3.12 13.98 -5.70
C ASP A 37 3.85 13.62 -4.40
N TRP A 38 4.72 12.60 -4.47
CA TRP A 38 5.43 12.07 -3.31
C TRP A 38 6.87 12.58 -3.29
N LYS A 39 7.28 13.18 -2.17
CA LYS A 39 8.67 13.59 -1.93
C LYS A 39 9.22 12.92 -0.68
N LEU A 40 10.46 12.47 -0.76
CA LEU A 40 11.18 11.98 0.40
C LEU A 40 11.67 13.18 1.23
N GLN A 41 11.70 13.06 2.56
CA GLN A 41 12.26 14.12 3.40
C GLN A 41 13.72 14.39 3.00
N THR A 42 14.08 15.67 2.87
CA THR A 42 15.35 16.16 2.28
C THR A 42 16.62 15.58 2.92
N ASN A 43 16.54 15.03 4.13
CA ASN A 43 17.69 14.49 4.87
C ASN A 43 17.81 12.96 4.83
N VAL A 44 16.96 12.25 4.07
CA VAL A 44 17.01 10.78 3.98
C VAL A 44 17.89 10.39 2.80
N GLY A 45 19.21 10.32 3.03
CA GLY A 45 20.18 9.96 1.98
C GLY A 45 20.02 8.52 1.47
N LYS A 46 19.78 7.55 2.37
CA LYS A 46 19.54 6.14 2.01
C LYS A 46 18.37 5.60 2.84
N ILE A 47 17.36 5.08 2.15
CA ILE A 47 16.22 4.43 2.79
C ILE A 47 16.69 3.10 3.39
N ASN A 48 16.53 2.93 4.70
CA ASN A 48 16.75 1.66 5.36
C ASN A 48 15.55 0.74 5.09
N MET A 49 15.82 -0.45 4.56
CA MET A 49 14.81 -1.48 4.26
C MET A 49 14.96 -2.69 5.18
N ASP A 50 15.67 -2.55 6.31
CA ASP A 50 15.76 -3.62 7.28
C ASP A 50 14.40 -3.81 7.96
N GLU A 51 14.11 -5.05 8.32
CA GLU A 51 12.83 -5.45 8.90
C GLU A 51 13.01 -5.83 10.37
N THR A 52 11.96 -5.64 11.16
CA THR A 52 11.87 -6.16 12.53
C THR A 52 10.91 -7.33 12.53
N PHE A 53 11.38 -8.47 13.05
CA PHE A 53 10.59 -9.69 13.14
C PHE A 53 9.57 -9.60 14.28
N GLY A 54 8.32 -10.01 14.01
CA GLY A 54 7.21 -9.98 14.96
C GLY A 54 5.96 -10.64 14.35
N LEU A 55 4.77 -10.36 14.91
CA LEU A 55 3.50 -10.90 14.40
C LEU A 55 3.22 -10.47 12.94
N ALA A 56 3.69 -9.29 12.56
CA ALA A 56 3.69 -8.78 11.20
C ALA A 56 5.09 -8.28 10.84
N LEU A 57 5.44 -8.37 9.55
CA LEU A 57 6.70 -7.86 9.04
C LEU A 57 6.64 -6.34 8.96
N GLN A 58 7.32 -5.66 9.87
CA GLN A 58 7.36 -4.21 9.94
C GLN A 58 8.76 -3.71 9.60
N LYS A 59 8.86 -2.52 8.99
CA LYS A 59 10.15 -1.87 8.78
C LYS A 59 10.80 -1.54 10.13
N LYS A 60 12.10 -1.82 10.25
CA LYS A 60 12.91 -1.48 11.43
C LYS A 60 12.97 0.02 11.66
N ILE A 61 13.05 0.79 10.58
CA ILE A 61 13.00 2.25 10.62
C ILE A 61 11.83 2.69 9.74
N PRO A 62 10.80 3.37 10.30
CA PRO A 62 9.66 3.81 9.52
C PRO A 62 10.10 4.83 8.47
N VAL A 63 9.61 4.67 7.24
CA VAL A 63 9.87 5.62 6.15
C VAL A 63 8.80 6.72 6.21
N SER A 64 9.24 7.97 6.21
CA SER A 64 8.34 9.12 6.12
C SER A 64 8.45 9.77 4.75
N ALA A 65 7.29 10.03 4.13
CA ALA A 65 7.17 10.72 2.86
C ALA A 65 6.24 11.92 3.02
N ILE A 66 6.50 12.98 2.26
CA ILE A 66 5.68 14.18 2.18
C ILE A 66 4.78 14.05 0.95
N VAL A 67 3.48 14.19 1.14
CA VAL A 67 2.48 14.20 0.08
C VAL A 67 2.12 15.63 -0.29
N ILE A 68 2.15 15.94 -1.59
CA ILE A 68 1.77 17.25 -2.12
C ILE A 68 0.57 17.03 -3.05
N PRO A 69 -0.62 17.60 -2.75
CA PRO A 69 -1.76 17.51 -3.64
C PRO A 69 -1.43 18.08 -5.02
N ARG A 70 -1.79 17.35 -6.08
CA ARG A 70 -1.50 17.81 -7.45
C ARG A 70 -2.41 18.94 -7.91
N LEU A 71 -3.65 18.97 -7.41
CA LEU A 71 -4.61 20.02 -7.74
C LEU A 71 -4.65 21.09 -6.65
N PRO A 72 -4.96 22.35 -7.02
CA PRO A 72 -5.15 23.41 -6.05
C PRO A 72 -6.27 23.07 -5.05
N PRO A 73 -6.16 23.51 -3.78
CA PRO A 73 -7.16 23.23 -2.74
C PRO A 73 -8.59 23.67 -3.12
N CYS A 74 -8.74 24.68 -3.96
CA CYS A 74 -10.04 25.19 -4.41
C CYS A 74 -10.84 24.20 -5.27
N VAL A 75 -10.19 23.21 -5.90
CA VAL A 75 -10.86 22.19 -6.72
C VAL A 75 -11.47 21.09 -5.85
N TYR A 76 -11.00 20.96 -4.60
CA TYR A 76 -11.50 20.00 -3.62
C TYR A 76 -12.51 20.61 -2.64
N ALA A 77 -12.78 21.92 -2.72
CA ALA A 77 -13.79 22.58 -1.92
C ALA A 77 -15.20 22.22 -2.45
N PRO A 78 -16.14 21.77 -1.59
CA PRO A 78 -17.50 21.43 -2.00
C PRO A 78 -18.34 22.66 -2.37
#